data_AF-A0A7S2PIC0-F1
#
_entry.id   AF-A0A7S2PIC0-F1
#
_cell.length_a   1.000
_cell.length_b   1.000
_cell.length_c   1.000
_cell.angle_alpha   90.00
_cell.angle_beta   90.00
_cell.angle_gamma   90.00
#
_symmetry.space_group_name_H-M   'P 1'
#
loop_
_entity.id
_entity.type
_entity.pdbx_description
1 polymer ?
#
loop_
_entity_poly.entity_id
_entity_poly.type
_entity_poly.pdbx_seq_one_letter_code
_entity_poly.pdbx_strand_id
1 'polypeptide(L)'
;AFDGAVAVGNKVICVPSTGDVIGTFDATSGALSLVDVYGTMPMGLGPKFAGGAAVDGKAVFAPANSDVVGIFNVQRNTFSTVNIASHVSGSDKFRGAAASGDYVIFAPYNAHVVGLFNVPYRQFRTIDISDKLSGPRKFAGAAAVGFRVIFAPYDADAVGVLDVA
;
A
#
# COMPACT_ATOMS: atom_id res chain seq x y z
N ALA A 1 11.96 -1.40 -10.95
CA ALA A 1 12.38 -1.94 -9.63
C ALA A 1 11.15 -2.25 -8.78
N PHE A 2 11.30 -3.07 -7.74
CA PHE A 2 10.26 -3.42 -6.77
C PHE A 2 10.74 -3.08 -5.36
N ASP A 3 9.88 -2.53 -4.50
CA ASP A 3 10.23 -2.11 -3.13
C ASP A 3 9.54 -2.94 -2.04
N GLY A 4 8.55 -3.75 -2.41
CA GLY A 4 7.78 -4.56 -1.49
C GLY A 4 7.19 -5.80 -2.15
N ALA A 5 6.53 -6.61 -1.35
CA ALA A 5 5.87 -7.83 -1.81
C ALA A 5 4.58 -8.07 -1.04
N VAL A 6 3.57 -8.62 -1.71
CA VAL A 6 2.26 -8.94 -1.12
C VAL A 6 1.94 -10.41 -1.40
N ALA A 7 1.75 -11.21 -0.36
CA ALA A 7 1.27 -12.57 -0.51
C ALA A 7 -0.25 -12.58 -0.78
N VAL A 8 -0.68 -13.23 -1.87
CA VAL A 8 -2.08 -13.39 -2.26
C VAL A 8 -2.32 -14.84 -2.66
N GLY A 9 -2.87 -15.65 -1.74
CA GLY A 9 -2.98 -17.09 -1.93
C GLY A 9 -1.60 -17.73 -2.13
N ASN A 10 -1.43 -18.50 -3.20
CA ASN A 10 -0.15 -19.14 -3.57
C ASN A 10 0.81 -18.20 -4.32
N LYS A 11 0.44 -16.94 -4.57
CA LYS A 11 1.28 -15.99 -5.30
C LYS A 11 1.88 -14.93 -4.41
N VAL A 12 3.07 -14.46 -4.77
CA VAL A 12 3.68 -13.24 -4.26
C VAL A 12 3.66 -12.19 -5.35
N ILE A 13 3.10 -11.03 -5.06
CA ILE A 13 3.00 -9.90 -5.97
C ILE A 13 4.07 -8.88 -5.59
N CYS A 14 5.04 -8.65 -6.47
CA CYS A 14 6.10 -7.65 -6.28
C CYS A 14 5.53 -6.25 -6.52
N VAL A 15 5.61 -5.39 -5.51
CA VAL A 15 5.06 -4.03 -5.54
C VAL A 15 5.93 -3.16 -6.45
N PRO A 16 5.37 -2.60 -7.54
CA PRO A 16 6.15 -1.80 -8.48
C PRO A 16 6.58 -0.47 -7.86
N SER A 17 7.89 -0.18 -7.92
CA SER A 17 8.44 1.10 -7.45
C SER A 17 8.57 2.07 -8.63
N THR A 18 9.60 1.93 -9.46
CA THR A 18 9.88 2.82 -10.59
C THR A 18 9.46 2.27 -11.95
N GLY A 19 9.14 0.97 -12.03
CA GLY A 19 8.83 0.30 -13.30
C GLY A 19 7.33 0.24 -13.61
N ASP A 20 7.01 -0.03 -14.87
CA ASP A 20 5.63 -0.21 -15.35
C ASP A 20 5.23 -1.68 -15.50
N VAL A 21 5.82 -2.54 -14.66
CA VAL A 21 5.53 -3.97 -14.60
C VAL A 21 5.24 -4.40 -13.18
N ILE A 22 4.36 -5.36 -13.00
CA ILE A 22 4.11 -6.04 -11.72
C ILE A 22 4.74 -7.43 -11.79
N GLY A 23 5.56 -7.75 -10.80
CA GLY A 23 6.11 -9.10 -10.67
C GLY A 23 5.10 -10.02 -10.00
N THR A 24 4.96 -11.23 -10.51
CA THR A 24 4.15 -12.29 -9.89
C THR A 24 5.01 -13.54 -9.76
N PHE A 25 5.19 -14.01 -8.53
CA PHE A 25 5.90 -15.25 -8.23
C PHE A 25 4.90 -16.29 -7.76
N ASP A 26 4.92 -17.48 -8.38
CA ASP A 26 4.08 -18.60 -7.98
C ASP A 26 4.86 -19.51 -7.02
N ALA A 27 4.41 -19.62 -5.77
CA ALA A 27 5.14 -20.33 -4.73
C ALA A 27 5.10 -21.87 -4.87
N THR A 28 4.19 -22.40 -5.69
CA THR A 28 4.11 -23.86 -5.94
C THR A 28 5.10 -24.27 -7.02
N SER A 29 5.17 -23.50 -8.12
CA SER A 29 6.04 -23.80 -9.27
C SER A 29 7.41 -23.15 -9.20
N GLY A 30 7.58 -22.12 -8.37
CA GLY A 30 8.79 -21.29 -8.34
C GLY A 30 8.91 -20.34 -9.54
N ALA A 31 7.87 -20.21 -10.36
CA ALA A 31 7.91 -19.38 -11.56
C ALA A 31 7.72 -17.90 -11.24
N LEU A 32 8.58 -17.06 -11.80
CA LEU A 32 8.43 -15.60 -11.82
C LEU A 32 7.88 -15.16 -13.19
N SER A 33 6.87 -14.29 -13.19
CA SER A 33 6.29 -13.68 -14.39
C SER A 33 6.14 -12.18 -14.19
N LEU A 34 6.24 -11.42 -15.28
CA LEU A 34 6.03 -9.97 -15.27
C LEU A 34 4.73 -9.66 -16.02
N VAL A 35 3.90 -8.82 -15.41
CA VAL A 35 2.67 -8.31 -16.02
C VAL A 35 2.91 -6.86 -16.39
N ASP A 36 2.85 -6.56 -17.69
CA ASP A 36 2.94 -5.19 -18.20
C ASP A 36 1.65 -4.42 -17.85
N VAL A 37 1.83 -3.26 -17.24
CA VAL A 37 0.75 -2.36 -16.81
C VAL A 37 0.97 -0.93 -17.32
N TYR A 38 1.81 -0.78 -18.34
CA TYR A 38 2.03 0.45 -19.06
C TYR A 38 0.69 1.08 -19.51
N GLY A 39 0.60 2.41 -19.44
CA GLY A 39 -0.63 3.15 -19.74
C GLY A 39 -1.68 3.18 -18.63
N THR A 40 -1.65 2.25 -17.67
CA THR A 40 -2.49 2.30 -16.45
C THR A 40 -1.72 2.82 -15.24
N MET A 41 -0.40 2.65 -15.24
CA MET A 41 0.49 3.17 -14.20
C MET A 41 0.53 4.70 -14.19
N PRO A 42 0.57 5.33 -13.00
CA PRO A 42 0.84 6.76 -12.88
C PRO A 42 2.18 7.13 -13.54
N MET A 43 2.20 8.21 -14.32
CA MET A 43 3.42 8.70 -14.93
C MET A 43 4.36 9.32 -13.87
N GLY A 44 5.66 9.21 -14.10
CA GLY A 44 6.69 9.76 -13.23
C GLY A 44 7.93 8.87 -13.15
N LEU A 45 9.09 9.47 -12.88
CA LEU A 45 10.38 8.78 -12.80
C LEU A 45 10.72 8.28 -11.38
N GLY A 46 9.93 8.64 -10.37
CA GLY A 46 10.18 8.30 -8.96
C GLY A 46 9.47 7.03 -8.46
N PRO A 47 9.80 6.55 -7.25
CA PRO A 47 9.12 5.42 -6.60
C PRO A 47 7.62 5.66 -6.42
N LYS A 48 6.78 4.90 -7.11
CA LYS A 48 5.31 5.07 -7.12
C LYS A 48 4.70 4.46 -5.86
N PHE A 49 5.04 3.21 -5.58
CA PHE A 49 4.53 2.43 -4.47
C PHE A 49 5.67 1.78 -3.69
N ALA A 50 5.45 1.53 -2.40
CA ALA A 50 6.45 0.94 -1.51
C ALA A 50 6.03 -0.46 -1.02
N GLY A 51 5.03 -0.52 -0.14
CA GLY A 51 4.47 -1.77 0.38
C GLY A 51 3.08 -2.07 -0.17
N GLY A 52 2.39 -3.03 0.46
CA GLY A 52 1.03 -3.37 0.13
C GLY A 52 0.46 -4.45 1.03
N ALA A 53 -0.84 -4.71 0.90
CA ALA A 53 -1.52 -5.77 1.63
C ALA A 53 -2.56 -6.46 0.73
N ALA A 54 -2.95 -7.67 1.12
CA ALA A 54 -3.91 -8.47 0.38
C ALA A 54 -5.30 -8.42 1.01
N VAL A 55 -6.32 -8.18 0.19
CA VAL A 55 -7.74 -8.33 0.57
C VAL A 55 -8.48 -8.92 -0.61
N ASP A 56 -9.26 -9.97 -0.37
CA ASP A 56 -10.16 -10.58 -1.37
C ASP A 56 -9.47 -10.85 -2.73
N GLY A 57 -8.34 -11.56 -2.70
CA GLY A 57 -7.58 -11.93 -3.90
C GLY A 57 -6.93 -10.77 -4.66
N LYS A 58 -6.89 -9.57 -4.07
CA LYS A 58 -6.28 -8.38 -4.66
C LYS A 58 -5.10 -7.93 -3.80
N ALA A 59 -3.99 -7.59 -4.45
CA ALA A 59 -2.92 -6.85 -3.81
C ALA A 59 -3.19 -5.35 -3.96
N VAL A 60 -3.18 -4.63 -2.84
CA VAL A 60 -3.37 -3.17 -2.79
C VAL A 60 -2.04 -2.54 -2.38
N PHE A 61 -1.54 -1.61 -3.19
CA PHE A 61 -0.22 -1.02 -3.03
C PHE A 61 -0.29 0.32 -2.30
N ALA A 62 0.61 0.51 -1.33
CA ALA A 62 0.75 1.74 -0.58
C ALA A 62 1.33 2.86 -1.45
N PRO A 63 0.64 4.00 -1.62
CA PRO A 63 1.15 5.13 -2.40
C PRO A 63 2.31 5.82 -1.68
N ALA A 64 3.52 5.70 -2.22
CA ALA A 64 4.68 6.45 -1.73
C ALA A 64 4.66 7.86 -2.33
N ASN A 65 5.06 7.99 -3.60
CA ASN A 65 5.00 9.26 -4.34
C ASN A 65 3.82 9.33 -5.31
N SER A 66 3.04 8.25 -5.44
CA SER A 66 1.87 8.24 -6.30
C SER A 66 0.67 8.94 -5.66
N ASP A 67 -0.16 9.58 -6.48
CA ASP A 67 -1.47 10.15 -6.10
C ASP A 67 -2.63 9.19 -6.35
N VAL A 68 -2.33 7.91 -6.52
CA VAL A 68 -3.34 6.85 -6.61
C VAL A 68 -2.98 5.69 -5.70
N VAL A 69 -3.99 4.94 -5.25
CA VAL A 69 -3.81 3.58 -4.73
C VAL A 69 -3.76 2.61 -5.90
N GLY A 70 -2.74 1.75 -5.96
CA GLY A 70 -2.62 0.70 -6.98
C GLY A 70 -3.31 -0.59 -6.53
N ILE A 71 -4.04 -1.26 -7.42
CA ILE A 71 -4.80 -2.47 -7.10
C ILE A 71 -4.57 -3.51 -8.19
N PHE A 72 -3.95 -4.63 -7.83
CA PHE A 72 -3.73 -5.76 -8.73
C PHE A 72 -4.65 -6.92 -8.39
N ASN A 73 -5.53 -7.29 -9.33
CA ASN A 73 -6.37 -8.48 -9.20
C ASN A 73 -5.59 -9.71 -9.66
N VAL A 74 -5.24 -10.59 -8.73
CA VAL A 74 -4.35 -11.72 -8.99
C VAL A 74 -5.00 -12.79 -9.86
N GLN A 75 -6.32 -12.98 -9.75
CA GLN A 75 -7.03 -13.95 -10.57
C GLN A 75 -7.15 -13.50 -12.03
N ARG A 76 -7.38 -12.20 -12.24
CA ARG A 76 -7.59 -11.63 -13.58
C ARG A 76 -6.30 -11.12 -14.23
N ASN A 77 -5.20 -11.04 -13.49
CA ASN A 77 -3.96 -10.36 -13.90
C ASN A 77 -4.19 -8.93 -14.41
N THR A 78 -5.10 -8.20 -13.77
CA THR A 78 -5.43 -6.82 -14.15
C THR A 78 -5.01 -5.83 -13.07
N PHE A 79 -4.40 -4.72 -13.49
CA PHE A 79 -4.10 -3.58 -12.63
C PHE A 79 -5.13 -2.47 -12.81
N SER A 80 -5.46 -1.78 -11.73
CA SER A 80 -6.33 -0.60 -11.73
C SER A 80 -5.91 0.36 -10.62
N THR A 81 -6.39 1.59 -10.67
CA THR A 81 -6.00 2.64 -9.72
C THR A 81 -7.22 3.38 -9.15
N VAL A 82 -7.05 4.01 -8.00
CA VAL A 82 -8.01 4.94 -7.40
C VAL A 82 -7.29 6.22 -7.03
N ASN A 83 -7.72 7.37 -7.57
CA ASN A 83 -7.13 8.66 -7.28
C ASN A 83 -7.41 9.11 -5.84
N ILE A 84 -6.37 9.57 -5.15
CA ILE A 84 -6.42 10.03 -3.76
C ILE A 84 -5.86 11.44 -3.56
N ALA A 85 -5.56 12.18 -4.64
CA ALA A 85 -4.89 13.48 -4.59
C ALA A 85 -5.65 14.53 -3.76
N SER A 86 -6.98 14.42 -3.67
CA SER A 86 -7.83 15.31 -2.87
C SER A 86 -7.80 15.02 -1.37
N HIS A 87 -7.27 13.87 -0.94
CA HIS A 87 -7.27 13.44 0.46
C HIS A 87 -5.90 13.61 1.13
N VAL A 88 -4.83 13.52 0.34
CA VAL A 88 -3.45 13.58 0.83
C VAL A 88 -2.52 13.98 -0.31
N SER A 89 -1.55 14.84 -0.01
CA SER A 89 -0.55 15.33 -0.95
C SER A 89 0.87 15.11 -0.43
N GLY A 90 1.87 15.40 -1.26
CA GLY A 90 3.28 15.26 -0.92
C GLY A 90 3.93 13.95 -1.37
N SER A 91 5.20 13.81 -1.02
CA SER A 91 6.08 12.70 -1.38
C SER A 91 6.27 11.72 -0.22
N ASP A 92 6.56 10.46 -0.54
CA ASP A 92 6.74 9.37 0.42
C ASP A 92 5.64 9.34 1.50
N LYS A 93 4.38 9.48 1.06
CA LYS A 93 3.19 9.59 1.91
C LYS A 93 3.07 8.36 2.81
N PHE A 94 3.07 7.18 2.20
CA PHE A 94 2.91 5.90 2.88
C PHE A 94 3.98 4.90 2.46
N ARG A 95 4.36 3.99 3.36
CA ARG A 95 5.30 2.89 3.07
C ARG A 95 4.69 1.52 3.31
N GLY A 96 4.44 1.17 4.57
CA GLY A 96 3.83 -0.11 4.95
C GLY A 96 2.33 -0.13 4.74
N ALA A 97 1.76 -1.33 4.71
CA ALA A 97 0.31 -1.53 4.66
C ALA A 97 -0.09 -2.81 5.40
N ALA A 98 -1.28 -2.83 5.99
CA ALA A 98 -1.86 -4.01 6.61
C ALA A 98 -3.34 -4.16 6.22
N ALA A 99 -3.79 -5.40 6.09
CA ALA A 99 -5.20 -5.72 5.85
C ALA A 99 -5.93 -5.87 7.19
N SER A 100 -7.09 -5.22 7.33
CA SER A 100 -7.98 -5.36 8.49
C SER A 100 -9.43 -5.40 7.98
N GLY A 101 -10.03 -6.58 7.98
CA GLY A 101 -11.31 -6.83 7.30
C GLY A 101 -11.24 -6.48 5.81
N ASP A 102 -12.19 -5.66 5.35
CA ASP A 102 -12.27 -5.17 3.97
C ASP A 102 -11.35 -3.98 3.66
N TYR A 103 -10.58 -3.53 4.64
CA TYR A 103 -9.70 -2.37 4.51
C TYR A 103 -8.25 -2.77 4.35
N VAL A 104 -7.54 -1.96 3.56
CA VAL A 104 -6.09 -1.84 3.64
C VAL A 104 -5.75 -0.52 4.31
N ILE A 105 -4.98 -0.60 5.40
CA ILE A 105 -4.55 0.53 6.21
C ILE A 105 -3.08 0.83 5.87
N PHE A 106 -2.79 2.05 5.45
CA PHE A 106 -1.45 2.48 5.04
C PHE A 106 -0.71 3.18 6.18
N ALA A 107 0.50 2.74 6.46
CA ALA A 107 1.37 3.35 7.47
C ALA A 107 1.84 4.74 7.01
N PRO A 108 1.55 5.82 7.77
CA PRO A 108 2.02 7.15 7.41
C PRO A 108 3.52 7.28 7.64
N TYR A 109 4.25 7.51 6.56
CA TYR A 109 5.67 7.81 6.63
C TYR A 109 5.86 9.33 6.73
N ASN A 110 5.70 10.06 5.63
CA ASN A 110 5.68 11.53 5.67
C ASN A 110 4.29 12.12 5.88
N ALA A 111 3.22 11.41 5.53
CA ALA A 111 1.86 11.92 5.65
C ALA A 111 1.49 12.27 7.11
N HIS A 112 0.63 13.28 7.29
CA HIS A 112 0.02 13.63 8.59
C HIS A 112 -1.31 12.91 8.83
N VAL A 113 -1.61 11.91 8.01
CA VAL A 113 -2.85 11.13 8.05
C VAL A 113 -2.54 9.65 7.91
N VAL A 114 -3.28 8.78 8.59
CA VAL A 114 -3.35 7.36 8.24
C VAL A 114 -4.29 7.20 7.05
N GLY A 115 -3.90 6.43 6.03
CA GLY A 115 -4.75 6.14 4.87
C GLY A 115 -5.55 4.85 5.07
N LEU A 116 -6.86 4.88 4.79
CA LEU A 116 -7.73 3.71 4.87
C LEU A 116 -8.38 3.51 3.51
N PHE A 117 -8.13 2.37 2.89
CA PHE A 117 -8.70 2.01 1.59
C PHE A 117 -9.67 0.84 1.73
N ASN A 118 -10.96 1.10 1.52
CA ASN A 118 -11.97 0.05 1.45
C ASN A 118 -11.90 -0.63 0.07
N VAL A 119 -11.61 -1.93 0.06
CA VAL A 119 -11.34 -2.66 -1.18
C VAL A 119 -12.61 -2.96 -1.99
N PRO A 120 -13.71 -3.46 -1.39
CA PRO A 120 -14.96 -3.69 -2.13
C PRO A 120 -15.54 -2.43 -2.78
N TYR A 121 -15.57 -1.31 -2.05
CA TYR A 121 -16.17 -0.05 -2.52
C TYR A 121 -15.19 0.86 -3.26
N ARG A 122 -13.89 0.52 -3.27
CA ARG A 122 -12.83 1.33 -3.88
C ARG A 122 -12.79 2.76 -3.34
N GLN A 123 -13.00 2.91 -2.05
CA GLN A 123 -13.07 4.22 -1.38
C GLN A 123 -11.84 4.44 -0.51
N PHE A 124 -11.27 5.64 -0.60
CA PHE A 124 -10.18 6.08 0.25
C PHE A 124 -10.70 7.10 1.26
N ARG A 125 -10.27 6.98 2.51
CA ARG A 125 -10.47 7.98 3.55
C ARG A 125 -9.22 8.12 4.40
N THR A 126 -9.16 9.16 5.20
CA THR A 126 -8.02 9.45 6.07
C THR A 126 -8.44 9.61 7.52
N ILE A 127 -7.50 9.35 8.42
CA ILE A 127 -7.59 9.73 9.83
C ILE A 127 -6.43 10.68 10.10
N ASP A 128 -6.73 11.91 10.55
CA ASP A 128 -5.71 12.90 10.91
C ASP A 128 -4.98 12.47 12.18
N ILE A 129 -3.64 12.58 12.15
CA ILE A 129 -2.75 12.25 13.27
C ILE A 129 -1.79 13.41 13.60
N SER A 130 -2.00 14.59 13.01
CA SER A 130 -1.12 15.77 13.17
C SER A 130 -1.04 16.28 14.61
N ASP A 131 -2.07 16.01 15.43
CA ASP A 131 -2.09 16.35 16.86
C ASP A 131 -1.40 15.29 17.74
N LYS A 132 -1.11 14.10 17.20
CA LYS A 132 -0.45 13.00 17.92
C LYS A 132 1.04 12.95 17.68
N LEU A 133 1.46 13.22 16.45
CA LEU A 133 2.84 13.03 15.99
C LEU A 133 3.23 14.16 15.04
N SER A 134 4.42 14.72 15.26
CA SER A 134 5.02 15.72 14.39
C SER A 134 6.18 15.10 13.60
N GLY A 135 6.63 15.83 12.57
CA GLY A 135 7.80 15.44 11.78
C GLY A 135 7.55 14.41 10.65
N PRO A 136 8.57 14.21 9.80
CA PRO A 136 8.53 13.27 8.68
C PRO A 136 8.90 11.85 9.12
N ARG A 137 8.85 10.89 8.18
CA ARG A 137 9.37 9.51 8.32
C ARG A 137 8.92 8.76 9.58
N LYS A 138 7.65 8.90 9.96
CA LYS A 138 7.09 8.38 11.22
C LYS A 138 7.09 6.85 11.28
N PHE A 139 6.40 6.19 10.34
CA PHE A 139 6.25 4.73 10.33
C PHE A 139 6.59 4.11 8.98
N ALA A 140 7.32 3.00 8.99
CA ALA A 140 7.70 2.26 7.78
C ALA A 140 6.87 0.99 7.55
N GLY A 141 6.38 0.36 8.61
CA GLY A 141 5.65 -0.92 8.54
C GLY A 141 4.25 -0.84 9.14
N ALA A 142 3.40 -1.78 8.77
CA ALA A 142 2.10 -2.02 9.42
C ALA A 142 1.84 -3.52 9.55
N ALA A 143 1.23 -3.94 10.64
CA ALA A 143 0.74 -5.30 10.85
C ALA A 143 -0.63 -5.25 11.53
N ALA A 144 -1.55 -6.13 11.13
CA ALA A 144 -2.88 -6.20 11.72
C ALA A 144 -3.02 -7.42 12.66
N VAL A 145 -3.75 -7.22 13.76
CA VAL A 145 -4.16 -8.28 14.69
C VAL A 145 -5.63 -8.03 15.04
N GLY A 146 -6.53 -8.83 14.45
CA GLY A 146 -7.97 -8.56 14.52
C GLY A 146 -8.31 -7.22 13.88
N PHE A 147 -9.07 -6.38 14.59
CA PHE A 147 -9.40 -5.02 14.15
C PHE A 147 -8.36 -3.96 14.55
N ARG A 148 -7.21 -4.37 15.07
CA ARG A 148 -6.11 -3.44 15.40
C ARG A 148 -5.03 -3.47 14.34
N VAL A 149 -4.51 -2.30 14.00
CA VAL A 149 -3.30 -2.15 13.19
C VAL A 149 -2.21 -1.50 14.03
N ILE A 150 -1.04 -2.14 14.01
CA ILE A 150 0.17 -1.72 14.70
C ILE A 150 1.15 -1.19 13.64
N PHE A 151 1.63 0.03 13.82
CA PHE A 151 2.58 0.68 12.93
C PHE A 151 4.00 0.61 13.52
N ALA A 152 4.92 0.01 12.75
CA ALA A 152 6.32 -0.06 13.14
C ALA A 152 7.01 1.29 12.91
N PRO A 153 7.60 1.91 13.96
CA PRO A 153 8.25 3.21 13.84
C PRO A 153 9.47 3.13 12.91
N TYR A 154 9.74 4.26 12.25
CA TYR A 154 11.01 4.50 11.56
C TYR A 154 11.80 5.57 12.32
N ASP A 155 11.31 6.82 12.33
CA ASP A 155 11.87 7.90 13.16
C ASP A 155 10.97 8.26 14.36
N ALA A 156 9.76 7.69 14.46
CA ALA A 156 8.87 7.96 15.59
C ALA A 156 9.38 7.29 16.88
N ASP A 157 9.31 7.99 18.01
CA ASP A 157 9.74 7.48 19.32
C ASP A 157 8.74 6.50 19.96
N ALA A 158 7.65 6.17 19.27
CA ALA A 158 6.60 5.28 19.75
C ALA A 158 6.02 4.41 18.64
N VAL A 159 5.49 3.25 19.03
CA VAL A 159 4.70 2.38 18.14
C VAL A 159 3.31 2.98 17.95
N GLY A 160 2.83 3.02 16.71
CA GLY A 160 1.47 3.48 16.42
C GLY A 160 0.46 2.35 16.60
N VAL A 161 -0.70 2.65 17.17
CA VAL A 161 -1.80 1.69 17.33
C VAL A 161 -3.09 2.33 16.84
N LEU A 162 -3.81 1.65 15.97
CA LEU A 162 -5.10 2.07 15.43
C LEU A 162 -6.13 0.96 15.59
N ASP A 163 -7.26 1.25 16.23
CA ASP A 163 -8.46 0.41 16.18
C ASP A 163 -9.29 0.77 14.93
N VAL A 164 -9.69 -0.25 14.16
CA VAL A 164 -10.39 -0.13 12.85
C VAL A 164 -11.86 -0.59 12.98
N ALA A 165 -12.43 -0.55 14.19
CA ALA A 165 -13.80 -0.99 14.49
C ALA A 165 -14.87 -0.09 13.86
#